data_AF-A0A524NGZ3-F1
#
_entry.id   AF-A0A524NGZ3-F1
#
_cell.length_a   1.000
_cell.length_b   1.000
_cell.length_c   1.000
_cell.angle_alpha   90.00
_cell.angle_beta   90.00
_cell.angle_gamma   90.00
#
_symmetry.space_group_name_H-M   'P 1'
#
loop_
_entity.id
_entity.type
_entity.pdbx_description
1 polymer ?
#
loop_
_entity_poly.entity_id
_entity_poly.type
_entity_poly.pdbx_seq_one_letter_code
_entity_poly.pdbx_strand_id
1 'polypeptide(L)'
;MTAQSTSRWATVGTGLKWAGATITVLSLVMGVLALRGLYADWRERNDTVAQLIAAAELLEHNGGYARAWSMYGEALALAPGSPVARRGQVDAAMRRLRHVTVRGEETFTDVVEPIVPVLYRGLASSSESRSGRRTGDLLAHIGWAYYLMARDRDNAGYRDAFERGRVDDLFERATRADPENAHAHAMWGFWLTLSDAPLDEAREHFERAMASARRRDRDDGGGGVGDGRTADDGSYAGVRRRQINAVRFILARPSGVTGERRQAAADELLRIANSMRIAGDPPPDEDARYYLFNNYGRMGRAENVEHVLALLPPSEHLATFVWLFEDMYVDDPDRPFDRHRVDQRRYVTARLMEESGDEQPALVLYQELAALDAVHEELNVLVDAGITRLSGAAPARAIARAGRGFIDDEMSAGADPWAFHEETLLAFDPGIDASNTRQAVEYFATLPEEAVAVRTEELVALFENSRGRVRRILDEKEAIVRQYGYTTSYSIGHAETAQHWHRVLWRLLGHFCVEANQLDRAVAELGDLLDRSGPDTVHGAVHYDLARAHTRRAEQRAPEEGVDDSCDVEAALDHLQKAVDIALRLGGPFSWDAVKTDPDLEPLRDDPRYLALVRGR
;
A
#
# COMPACT_ATOMS: atom_id res chain seq x y z
N MET A 1 -94.37 87.01 -16.25
CA MET A 1 -93.50 86.45 -15.19
C MET A 1 -93.71 84.94 -15.15
N THR A 2 -92.92 84.19 -15.90
CA THR A 2 -92.95 82.71 -15.94
C THR A 2 -91.73 82.21 -15.19
N ALA A 3 -91.95 81.61 -14.02
CA ALA A 3 -90.92 81.03 -13.19
C ALA A 3 -90.32 79.80 -13.90
N GLN A 4 -89.04 79.87 -14.25
CA GLN A 4 -88.25 78.76 -14.75
C GLN A 4 -88.16 77.70 -13.65
N SER A 5 -88.86 76.57 -13.83
CA SER A 5 -88.73 75.43 -12.93
C SER A 5 -87.30 74.89 -13.01
N THR A 6 -86.57 74.94 -11.89
CA THR A 6 -85.27 74.32 -11.75
C THR A 6 -85.39 72.83 -12.07
N SER A 7 -84.75 72.47 -13.19
CA SER A 7 -84.77 71.14 -13.80
C SER A 7 -84.31 70.08 -12.81
N ARG A 8 -85.12 69.01 -12.62
CA ARG A 8 -84.79 67.80 -11.85
C ARG A 8 -83.44 67.17 -12.24
N TRP A 9 -82.93 67.49 -13.43
CA TRP A 9 -81.61 67.05 -13.91
C TRP A 9 -80.43 67.73 -13.19
N ALA A 10 -80.60 68.93 -12.64
CA ALA A 10 -79.54 69.61 -11.87
C ALA A 10 -79.26 68.90 -10.53
N THR A 11 -80.30 68.39 -9.88
CA THR A 11 -80.18 67.62 -8.63
C THR A 11 -79.52 66.26 -8.86
N VAL A 12 -79.90 65.57 -9.96
CA VAL A 12 -79.27 64.30 -10.36
C VAL A 12 -77.79 64.51 -10.73
N GLY A 13 -77.47 65.56 -11.49
CA GLY A 13 -76.09 65.88 -11.85
C GLY A 13 -75.20 66.25 -10.66
N THR A 14 -75.78 66.85 -9.61
CA THR A 14 -75.04 67.14 -8.37
C THR A 14 -74.81 65.87 -7.56
N GLY A 15 -75.80 64.99 -7.45
CA GLY A 15 -75.64 63.68 -6.83
C GLY A 15 -74.59 62.79 -7.51
N LEU A 16 -74.54 62.78 -8.85
CA LEU A 16 -73.55 62.01 -9.61
C LEU A 16 -72.11 62.52 -9.38
N LYS A 17 -71.92 63.85 -9.25
CA LYS A 17 -70.61 64.45 -8.95
C LYS A 17 -70.10 64.05 -7.57
N TRP A 18 -70.98 64.06 -6.57
CA TRP A 18 -70.63 63.60 -5.22
C TRP A 18 -70.33 62.11 -5.19
N ALA A 19 -71.13 61.28 -5.87
CA ALA A 19 -70.85 59.84 -5.98
C ALA A 19 -69.49 59.56 -6.66
N GLY A 20 -69.18 60.23 -7.76
CA GLY A 20 -67.88 60.12 -8.44
C GLY A 20 -66.69 60.59 -7.58
N ALA A 21 -66.86 61.69 -6.85
CA ALA A 21 -65.85 62.19 -5.92
C ALA A 21 -65.59 61.20 -4.77
N THR A 22 -66.65 60.64 -4.17
CA THR A 22 -66.53 59.64 -3.10
C THR A 22 -65.85 58.36 -3.59
N ILE A 23 -66.19 57.87 -4.79
CA ILE A 23 -65.54 56.69 -5.39
C ILE A 23 -64.05 56.94 -5.64
N THR A 24 -63.68 58.14 -6.10
CA THR A 24 -62.27 58.50 -6.36
C THR A 24 -61.46 58.52 -5.06
N VAL A 25 -62.00 59.11 -4.00
CA VAL A 25 -61.35 59.14 -2.67
C VAL A 25 -61.22 57.72 -2.10
N LEU A 26 -62.28 56.91 -2.16
CA LEU A 26 -62.24 55.51 -1.71
C LEU A 26 -61.20 54.69 -2.49
N SER A 27 -61.11 54.87 -3.81
CA SER A 27 -60.13 54.20 -4.66
C SER A 27 -58.69 54.62 -4.32
N LEU A 28 -58.48 55.92 -4.03
CA LEU A 28 -57.18 56.43 -3.59
C LEU A 28 -56.78 55.88 -2.22
N VAL A 29 -57.72 55.85 -1.26
CA VAL A 29 -57.47 55.29 0.08
C VAL A 29 -57.12 53.81 0.00
N MET A 30 -57.88 53.03 -0.79
CA MET A 30 -57.58 51.61 -1.03
C MET A 30 -56.22 51.41 -1.72
N GLY A 31 -55.87 52.28 -2.69
CA GLY A 31 -54.55 52.27 -3.34
C GLY A 31 -53.40 52.56 -2.37
N VAL A 32 -53.56 53.55 -1.47
CA VAL A 32 -52.56 53.88 -0.45
C VAL A 32 -52.40 52.75 0.57
N LEU A 33 -53.50 52.11 0.98
CA LEU A 33 -53.45 50.96 1.90
C LEU A 33 -52.76 49.75 1.25
N ALA A 34 -53.04 49.46 -0.03
CA ALA A 34 -52.36 48.41 -0.78
C ALA A 34 -50.86 48.70 -0.93
N LEU A 35 -50.48 49.94 -1.24
CA LEU A 35 -49.07 50.36 -1.31
C LEU A 35 -48.36 50.26 0.03
N ARG A 36 -49.04 50.58 1.14
CA ARG A 36 -48.49 50.43 2.49
C ARG A 36 -48.24 48.97 2.83
N GLY A 37 -49.16 48.06 2.48
CA GLY A 37 -48.96 46.60 2.63
C GLY A 37 -47.76 46.10 1.84
N LEU A 38 -47.69 46.44 0.55
CA LEU A 38 -46.55 46.09 -0.30
C LEU A 38 -45.21 46.63 0.23
N TYR A 39 -45.19 47.84 0.77
CA TYR A 39 -43.99 48.43 1.37
C TYR A 39 -43.59 47.75 2.68
N ALA A 40 -44.57 47.43 3.54
CA ALA A 40 -44.32 46.69 4.78
C ALA A 40 -43.76 45.29 4.48
N ASP A 41 -44.38 44.55 3.57
CA ASP A 41 -43.92 43.23 3.13
C ASP A 41 -42.52 43.29 2.51
N TRP A 42 -42.25 44.31 1.68
CA TRP A 42 -40.93 44.52 1.08
C TRP A 42 -39.86 44.81 2.13
N ARG A 43 -40.18 45.64 3.13
CA ARG A 43 -39.26 45.95 4.24
C ARG A 43 -38.99 44.72 5.09
N GLU A 44 -40.03 43.99 5.49
CA GLU A 44 -39.90 42.76 6.28
C GLU A 44 -39.03 41.73 5.55
N ARG A 45 -39.26 41.50 4.25
CA ARG A 45 -38.41 40.62 3.43
C ARG A 45 -36.95 41.07 3.40
N ASN A 46 -36.69 42.36 3.24
CA ASN A 46 -35.32 42.89 3.24
C ASN A 46 -34.64 42.74 4.61
N ASP A 47 -35.37 42.97 5.70
CA ASP A 47 -34.87 42.77 7.06
C ASP A 47 -34.55 41.29 7.31
N THR A 48 -35.40 40.36 6.86
CA THR A 48 -35.12 38.91 6.92
C THR A 48 -33.90 38.52 6.09
N VAL A 49 -33.78 39.04 4.86
CA VAL A 49 -32.61 38.79 4.00
C VAL A 49 -31.33 39.29 4.67
N ALA A 50 -31.34 40.47 5.28
CA ALA A 50 -30.20 41.00 6.00
C ALA A 50 -29.81 40.13 7.21
N GLN A 51 -30.79 39.62 7.96
CA GLN A 51 -30.55 38.71 9.08
C GLN A 51 -29.95 37.37 8.62
N LEU A 52 -30.45 36.79 7.53
CA LEU A 52 -29.93 35.54 6.97
C LEU A 52 -28.48 35.72 6.48
N ILE A 53 -28.15 36.83 5.83
CA ILE A 53 -26.79 37.15 5.41
C ILE A 53 -25.86 37.28 6.62
N ALA A 54 -26.25 38.05 7.64
CA ALA A 54 -25.43 38.20 8.85
C ALA A 54 -25.23 36.87 9.60
N ALA A 55 -26.26 36.03 9.67
CA ALA A 55 -26.16 34.69 10.24
C ALA A 55 -25.22 33.79 9.42
N ALA A 56 -25.26 33.88 8.09
CA ALA A 56 -24.36 33.15 7.21
C ALA A 56 -22.91 33.57 7.43
N GLU A 57 -22.60 34.87 7.47
CA GLU A 57 -21.26 35.40 7.74
C GLU A 57 -20.71 34.92 9.11
N LEU A 58 -21.56 34.92 10.14
CA LEU A 58 -21.19 34.40 11.47
C LEU A 58 -20.89 32.90 11.42
N LEU A 59 -21.69 32.13 10.67
CA LEU A 59 -21.44 30.69 10.47
C LEU A 59 -20.14 30.45 9.72
N GLU A 60 -19.84 31.22 8.67
CA GLU A 60 -18.57 31.12 7.95
C GLU A 60 -17.37 31.39 8.85
N HIS A 61 -17.45 32.42 9.70
CA HIS A 61 -16.39 32.75 10.65
C HIS A 61 -16.14 31.61 11.66
N ASN A 62 -17.17 30.80 11.94
CA ASN A 62 -17.09 29.65 12.84
C ASN A 62 -16.89 28.30 12.11
N GLY A 63 -16.54 28.30 10.83
CA GLY A 63 -16.32 27.08 10.04
C GLY A 63 -17.58 26.33 9.61
N GLY A 64 -18.77 26.89 9.83
CA GLY A 64 -20.08 26.34 9.47
C GLY A 64 -20.45 26.50 8.00
N TYR A 65 -19.53 26.23 7.07
CA TYR A 65 -19.66 26.56 5.64
C TYR A 65 -20.91 25.96 4.98
N ALA A 66 -21.26 24.71 5.31
CA ALA A 66 -22.45 24.05 4.78
C ALA A 66 -23.75 24.78 5.19
N ARG A 67 -23.85 25.22 6.44
CA ARG A 67 -25.00 25.97 6.94
C ARG A 67 -25.03 27.39 6.38
N ALA A 68 -23.88 28.06 6.31
CA ALA A 68 -23.77 29.37 5.67
C ALA A 68 -24.26 29.36 4.22
N TRP A 69 -23.85 28.34 3.44
CA TRP A 69 -24.33 28.15 2.08
C TRP A 69 -25.86 27.99 1.99
N SER A 70 -26.46 27.24 2.92
CA SER A 70 -27.93 27.10 3.03
C SER A 70 -28.60 28.45 3.32
N MET A 71 -28.07 29.22 4.28
CA MET A 71 -28.62 30.52 4.67
C MET A 71 -28.59 31.53 3.52
N TYR A 72 -27.52 31.55 2.71
CA TYR A 72 -27.48 32.34 1.49
C TYR A 72 -28.50 31.86 0.44
N GLY A 73 -28.73 30.55 0.34
CA GLY A 73 -29.78 29.98 -0.50
C GLY A 73 -31.18 30.45 -0.08
N GLU A 74 -31.48 30.44 1.22
CA GLU A 74 -32.73 30.96 1.79
C GLU A 74 -32.89 32.47 1.53
N ALA A 75 -31.82 33.24 1.72
CA ALA A 75 -31.82 34.68 1.41
C ALA A 75 -32.12 34.95 -0.08
N LEU A 76 -31.57 34.12 -0.98
CA LEU A 76 -31.84 34.22 -2.42
C LEU A 76 -33.23 33.73 -2.82
N ALA A 77 -33.86 32.84 -2.05
CA ALA A 77 -35.26 32.48 -2.27
C ALA A 77 -36.19 33.67 -1.98
N LEU A 78 -35.86 34.49 -0.98
CA LEU A 78 -36.62 35.70 -0.63
C LEU A 78 -36.31 36.89 -1.54
N ALA A 79 -35.04 37.07 -1.93
CA ALA A 79 -34.59 38.15 -2.79
C ALA A 79 -33.62 37.64 -3.89
N PRO A 80 -34.14 37.03 -4.98
CA PRO A 80 -33.30 36.45 -6.04
C PRO A 80 -32.33 37.45 -6.68
N GLY A 81 -32.66 38.74 -6.66
CA GLY A 81 -31.85 39.83 -7.22
C GLY A 81 -30.75 40.37 -6.30
N SER A 82 -30.62 39.89 -5.06
CA SER A 82 -29.65 40.43 -4.11
C SER A 82 -28.20 40.12 -4.53
N PRO A 83 -27.38 41.12 -4.92
CA PRO A 83 -26.00 40.89 -5.34
C PRO A 83 -25.11 40.45 -4.17
N VAL A 84 -25.43 40.90 -2.96
CA VAL A 84 -24.70 40.53 -1.73
C VAL A 84 -24.93 39.07 -1.40
N ALA A 85 -26.19 38.60 -1.40
CA ALA A 85 -26.49 37.19 -1.13
C ALA A 85 -25.91 36.26 -2.20
N ARG A 86 -25.92 36.67 -3.48
CA ARG A 86 -25.28 35.88 -4.56
C ARG A 86 -23.77 35.77 -4.37
N ARG A 87 -23.09 36.88 -4.05
CA ARG A 87 -21.65 36.88 -3.80
C ARG A 87 -21.30 36.01 -2.59
N GLY A 88 -22.04 36.17 -1.49
CA GLY A 88 -21.90 35.35 -0.29
C GLY A 88 -22.12 33.87 -0.56
N GLN A 89 -23.13 33.50 -1.36
CA GLN A 89 -23.36 32.09 -1.74
C GLN A 89 -22.17 31.49 -2.49
N VAL A 90 -21.55 32.26 -3.40
CA VAL A 90 -20.36 31.84 -4.16
C VAL A 90 -19.14 31.71 -3.24
N ASP A 91 -18.94 32.65 -2.32
CA ASP A 91 -17.85 32.60 -1.34
C ASP A 91 -17.98 31.41 -0.38
N ALA A 92 -19.19 31.19 0.15
CA ALA A 92 -19.52 30.04 0.99
C ALA A 92 -19.27 28.72 0.25
N ALA A 93 -19.65 28.66 -1.03
CA ALA A 93 -19.45 27.50 -1.88
C ALA A 93 -17.95 27.18 -2.06
N MET A 94 -17.13 28.18 -2.37
CA MET A 94 -15.68 28.01 -2.49
C MET A 94 -15.03 27.55 -1.17
N ARG A 95 -15.39 28.17 -0.04
CA ARG A 95 -14.89 27.75 1.28
C ARG A 95 -15.34 26.34 1.65
N ARG A 96 -16.59 25.97 1.33
CA ARG A 96 -17.09 24.61 1.53
C ARG A 96 -16.29 23.58 0.76
N LEU A 97 -15.88 23.87 -0.48
CA LEU A 97 -15.04 22.96 -1.29
C LEU A 97 -13.62 22.79 -0.74
N ARG A 98 -13.04 23.83 -0.12
CA ARG A 98 -11.72 23.73 0.55
C ARG A 98 -11.76 22.79 1.76
N HIS A 99 -12.85 22.86 2.51
CA HIS A 99 -13.03 22.13 3.77
C HIS A 99 -13.99 20.96 3.64
N VAL A 100 -14.19 20.44 2.44
CA VAL A 100 -15.10 19.32 2.23
C VAL A 100 -14.59 18.09 2.97
N THR A 101 -15.44 17.53 3.81
CA THR A 101 -15.22 16.25 4.46
C THR A 101 -16.48 15.43 4.27
N VAL A 102 -16.30 14.19 3.84
CA VAL A 102 -17.40 13.26 3.58
C VAL A 102 -17.41 12.24 4.70
N ARG A 103 -18.59 11.96 5.27
CA ARG A 103 -18.76 11.03 6.40
C ARG A 103 -19.95 10.11 6.13
N GLY A 104 -19.82 8.83 6.48
CA GLY A 104 -20.90 7.86 6.31
C GLY A 104 -21.14 7.51 4.84
N GLU A 105 -22.39 7.57 4.41
CA GLU A 105 -22.84 7.19 3.05
C GLU A 105 -22.85 8.36 2.05
N GLU A 106 -22.68 9.61 2.51
CA GLU A 106 -22.55 10.76 1.61
C GLU A 106 -21.33 10.57 0.69
N THR A 107 -21.39 11.07 -0.53
CA THR A 107 -20.26 11.08 -1.48
C THR A 107 -19.78 12.52 -1.71
N PHE A 108 -18.56 12.71 -2.25
CA PHE A 108 -18.13 14.06 -2.68
C PHE A 108 -19.10 14.63 -3.73
N THR A 109 -19.68 13.79 -4.58
CA THR A 109 -20.63 14.15 -5.64
C THR A 109 -21.88 14.75 -5.06
N ASP A 110 -22.46 14.12 -4.02
CA ASP A 110 -23.63 14.66 -3.32
C ASP A 110 -23.39 16.07 -2.78
N VAL A 111 -22.16 16.34 -2.31
CA VAL A 111 -21.77 17.66 -1.79
C VAL A 111 -21.49 18.66 -2.91
N VAL A 112 -20.83 18.23 -3.98
CA VAL A 112 -20.24 19.11 -5.00
C VAL A 112 -21.21 19.45 -6.12
N GLU A 113 -22.06 18.52 -6.54
CA GLU A 113 -23.03 18.71 -7.63
C GLU A 113 -23.89 19.98 -7.47
N PRO A 114 -24.47 20.30 -6.29
CA PRO A 114 -25.24 21.53 -6.12
C PRO A 114 -24.37 22.80 -6.08
N ILE A 115 -23.06 22.69 -5.83
CA ILE A 115 -22.12 23.82 -5.74
C ILE A 115 -21.71 24.30 -7.14
N VAL A 116 -21.46 23.38 -8.07
CA VAL A 116 -20.90 23.69 -9.40
C VAL A 116 -21.71 24.75 -10.17
N PRO A 117 -23.07 24.68 -10.26
CA PRO A 117 -23.86 25.71 -10.93
C PRO A 117 -23.76 27.09 -10.26
N VAL A 118 -23.57 27.15 -8.94
CA VAL A 118 -23.38 28.41 -8.21
C VAL A 118 -22.06 29.07 -8.64
N LEU A 119 -20.98 28.29 -8.74
CA LEU A 119 -19.68 28.78 -9.17
C LEU A 119 -19.70 29.26 -10.63
N TYR A 120 -20.34 28.54 -11.54
CA TYR A 120 -20.48 28.98 -12.93
C TYR A 120 -21.31 30.26 -13.07
N ARG A 121 -22.38 30.43 -12.28
CA ARG A 121 -23.11 31.71 -12.23
C ARG A 121 -22.23 32.84 -11.69
N GLY A 122 -21.43 32.56 -10.67
CA GLY A 122 -20.41 33.49 -10.18
C GLY A 122 -19.46 33.92 -11.29
N LEU A 123 -18.92 32.95 -12.04
CA LEU A 123 -18.00 33.16 -13.16
C LEU A 123 -18.65 33.93 -14.33
N ALA A 124 -19.93 33.69 -14.61
CA ALA A 124 -20.66 34.46 -15.63
C ALA A 124 -20.95 35.91 -15.19
N SER A 125 -21.05 36.14 -13.88
CA SER A 125 -21.36 37.45 -13.30
C SER A 125 -20.15 38.32 -12.98
N SER A 126 -18.94 37.75 -12.96
CA SER A 126 -17.71 38.55 -12.83
C SER A 126 -17.52 39.36 -14.12
N SER A 127 -17.91 40.63 -14.06
CA SER A 127 -17.79 41.60 -15.16
C SER A 127 -16.35 42.09 -15.38
N GLU A 128 -15.42 41.69 -14.50
CA GLU A 128 -13.99 41.87 -14.74
C GLU A 128 -13.62 41.07 -16.00
N SER A 129 -12.81 41.67 -16.87
CA SER A 129 -12.27 41.05 -18.08
C SER A 129 -11.90 39.58 -17.85
N ARG A 130 -11.87 38.74 -18.89
CA ARG A 130 -11.51 37.30 -18.82
C ARG A 130 -10.22 36.97 -18.03
N SER A 131 -9.43 37.98 -17.66
CA SER A 131 -8.32 38.02 -16.71
C SER A 131 -8.70 38.72 -15.40
N GLY A 132 -8.49 38.07 -14.25
CA GLY A 132 -8.70 38.68 -12.94
C GLY A 132 -8.61 37.66 -11.81
N ARG A 133 -8.20 38.11 -10.61
CA ARG A 133 -8.03 37.25 -9.41
C ARG A 133 -9.28 36.42 -9.12
N ARG A 134 -10.46 37.05 -9.15
CA ARG A 134 -11.72 36.38 -8.88
C ARG A 134 -12.07 35.30 -9.91
N THR A 135 -11.80 35.57 -11.18
CA THR A 135 -11.97 34.62 -12.28
C THR A 135 -11.05 33.41 -12.09
N GLY A 136 -9.78 33.65 -11.73
CA GLY A 136 -8.81 32.60 -11.39
C GLY A 136 -9.29 31.71 -10.24
N ASP A 137 -9.73 32.32 -9.13
CA ASP A 137 -10.26 31.58 -7.98
C ASP A 137 -11.44 30.69 -8.36
N LEU A 138 -12.43 31.24 -9.08
CA LEU A 138 -13.63 30.50 -9.46
C LEU A 138 -13.29 29.32 -10.37
N LEU A 139 -12.43 29.51 -11.37
CA LEU A 139 -11.99 28.44 -12.25
C LEU A 139 -11.25 27.34 -11.50
N ALA A 140 -10.38 27.69 -10.55
CA ALA A 140 -9.66 26.73 -9.73
C ALA A 140 -10.62 25.90 -8.85
N HIS A 141 -11.61 26.54 -8.21
CA HIS A 141 -12.58 25.82 -7.38
C HIS A 141 -13.53 24.95 -8.22
N ILE A 142 -13.88 25.36 -9.45
CA ILE A 142 -14.62 24.52 -10.39
C ILE A 142 -13.76 23.30 -10.79
N GLY A 143 -12.47 23.48 -11.10
CA GLY A 143 -11.56 22.36 -11.37
C GLY A 143 -11.45 21.39 -10.20
N TRP A 144 -11.31 21.93 -8.98
CA TRP A 144 -11.27 21.12 -7.76
C TRP A 144 -12.58 20.37 -7.50
N ALA A 145 -13.73 21.00 -7.74
CA ALA A 145 -15.02 20.35 -7.68
C ALA A 145 -15.11 19.13 -8.62
N TYR A 146 -14.68 19.28 -9.88
CA TYR A 146 -14.65 18.14 -10.81
C TYR A 146 -13.69 17.03 -10.38
N TYR A 147 -12.52 17.38 -9.84
CA TYR A 147 -11.62 16.39 -9.25
C TYR A 147 -12.29 15.61 -8.09
N LEU A 148 -12.96 16.31 -7.18
CA LEU A 148 -13.61 15.68 -6.03
C LEU A 148 -14.73 14.72 -6.46
N MET A 149 -15.54 15.10 -7.45
CA MET A 149 -16.55 14.20 -8.03
C MET A 149 -15.91 12.97 -8.70
N ALA A 150 -14.77 13.15 -9.39
CA ALA A 150 -14.05 12.03 -9.99
C ALA A 150 -13.43 11.07 -8.96
N ARG A 151 -13.15 11.54 -7.74
CA ARG A 151 -12.56 10.73 -6.66
C ARG A 151 -13.52 9.69 -6.09
N ASP A 152 -14.83 9.91 -6.15
CA ASP A 152 -15.79 9.04 -5.45
C ASP A 152 -15.81 7.59 -5.94
N ARG A 153 -15.34 7.24 -7.14
CA ARG A 153 -15.49 5.85 -7.64
C ARG A 153 -14.45 5.33 -8.63
N ASP A 154 -14.11 4.05 -8.42
CA ASP A 154 -13.66 3.03 -9.39
C ASP A 154 -14.70 2.72 -10.52
N ASN A 155 -15.72 3.55 -10.75
CA ASN A 155 -16.77 3.28 -11.74
C ASN A 155 -16.39 3.81 -13.13
N ALA A 156 -16.15 2.88 -14.06
CA ALA A 156 -15.80 3.08 -15.46
C ALA A 156 -16.67 4.06 -16.28
N GLY A 157 -17.83 4.51 -15.77
CA GLY A 157 -18.76 5.40 -16.47
C GLY A 157 -18.38 6.89 -16.48
N TYR A 158 -17.48 7.36 -15.59
CA TYR A 158 -17.14 8.78 -15.48
C TYR A 158 -15.87 9.21 -16.25
N ARG A 159 -15.13 8.25 -16.83
CA ARG A 159 -14.01 8.50 -17.76
C ARG A 159 -14.45 9.37 -18.95
N ASP A 160 -15.72 9.26 -19.31
CA ASP A 160 -16.38 10.00 -20.39
C ASP A 160 -16.77 11.44 -20.00
N ALA A 161 -17.00 11.71 -18.70
CA ALA A 161 -17.22 13.06 -18.17
C ALA A 161 -15.89 13.75 -17.79
N PHE A 162 -14.87 12.96 -17.45
CA PHE A 162 -13.47 13.38 -17.30
C PHE A 162 -12.93 13.96 -18.62
N GLU A 163 -13.25 13.35 -19.76
CA GLU A 163 -12.97 13.91 -21.09
C GLU A 163 -13.80 15.18 -21.39
N ARG A 164 -15.04 15.28 -20.87
CA ARG A 164 -15.91 16.46 -21.04
C ARG A 164 -15.54 17.65 -20.14
N GLY A 165 -14.83 17.42 -19.03
CA GLY A 165 -14.55 18.42 -18.00
C GLY A 165 -13.13 19.00 -17.99
N ARG A 166 -12.16 18.40 -18.71
CA ARG A 166 -10.73 18.78 -18.76
C ARG A 166 -10.27 19.52 -17.49
N VAL A 167 -10.14 18.81 -16.37
CA VAL A 167 -9.70 19.40 -15.08
C VAL A 167 -8.43 20.25 -15.26
N ASP A 168 -7.51 19.79 -16.12
CA ASP A 168 -6.33 20.53 -16.54
C ASP A 168 -6.64 21.87 -17.20
N ASP A 169 -7.62 21.95 -18.11
CA ASP A 169 -8.03 23.21 -18.77
C ASP A 169 -8.54 24.23 -17.75
N LEU A 170 -9.28 23.77 -16.73
CA LEU A 170 -9.81 24.66 -15.70
C LEU A 170 -8.67 25.25 -14.87
N PHE A 171 -7.67 24.45 -14.49
CA PHE A 171 -6.49 24.96 -13.77
C PHE A 171 -5.57 25.80 -14.65
N GLU A 172 -5.38 25.43 -15.91
CA GLU A 172 -4.62 26.21 -16.88
C GLU A 172 -5.27 27.58 -17.12
N ARG A 173 -6.60 27.62 -17.27
CA ARG A 173 -7.34 28.89 -17.39
C ARG A 173 -7.33 29.68 -16.08
N ALA A 174 -7.39 29.01 -14.93
CA ALA A 174 -7.30 29.68 -13.64
C ALA A 174 -5.96 30.41 -13.47
N THR A 175 -4.85 29.72 -13.74
CA THR A 175 -3.49 30.30 -13.65
C THR A 175 -3.21 31.31 -14.77
N ARG A 176 -3.84 31.17 -15.95
CA ARG A 176 -3.79 32.23 -16.98
C ARG A 176 -4.56 33.49 -16.55
N ALA A 177 -5.70 33.32 -15.88
CA ALA A 177 -6.51 34.44 -15.40
C ALA A 177 -5.85 35.17 -14.22
N ASP A 178 -5.14 34.43 -13.38
CA ASP A 178 -4.36 34.92 -12.24
C ASP A 178 -3.10 34.06 -12.04
N PRO A 179 -1.95 34.46 -12.62
CA PRO A 179 -0.68 33.72 -12.50
C PRO A 179 -0.13 33.62 -11.09
N GLU A 180 -0.64 34.44 -10.15
CA GLU A 180 -0.25 34.41 -8.75
C GLU A 180 -1.30 33.72 -7.87
N ASN A 181 -2.19 32.93 -8.47
CA ASN A 181 -3.22 32.22 -7.73
C ASN A 181 -2.65 30.99 -7.00
N ALA A 182 -2.29 31.16 -5.72
CA ALA A 182 -1.72 30.09 -4.90
C ALA A 182 -2.64 28.85 -4.83
N HIS A 183 -3.96 29.05 -4.74
CA HIS A 183 -4.92 27.96 -4.69
C HIS A 183 -4.97 27.18 -6.01
N ALA A 184 -5.04 27.88 -7.15
CA ALA A 184 -5.02 27.25 -8.48
C ALA A 184 -3.76 26.42 -8.69
N HIS A 185 -2.60 26.97 -8.38
CA HIS A 185 -1.33 26.26 -8.49
C HIS A 185 -1.26 25.06 -7.54
N ALA A 186 -1.72 25.18 -6.29
CA ALA A 186 -1.72 24.08 -5.33
C ALA A 186 -2.67 22.93 -5.73
N MET A 187 -3.88 23.25 -6.22
CA MET A 187 -4.81 22.23 -6.69
C MET A 187 -4.32 21.57 -7.98
N TRP A 188 -3.69 22.33 -8.87
CA TRP A 188 -3.13 21.78 -10.10
C TRP A 188 -1.94 20.85 -9.81
N GLY A 189 -1.00 21.26 -8.95
CA GLY A 189 0.09 20.38 -8.52
C GLY A 189 -0.41 19.10 -7.84
N PHE A 190 -1.46 19.21 -7.02
CA PHE A 190 -2.11 18.05 -6.41
C PHE A 190 -2.72 17.12 -7.46
N TRP A 191 -3.44 17.68 -8.43
CA TRP A 191 -4.02 16.95 -9.54
C TRP A 191 -2.96 16.24 -10.38
N LEU A 192 -1.90 16.95 -10.80
CA LEU A 192 -0.80 16.40 -11.59
C LEU A 192 -0.12 15.24 -10.88
N THR A 193 0.10 15.36 -9.56
CA THR A 193 0.67 14.29 -8.73
C THR A 193 -0.16 13.00 -8.85
N LEU A 194 -1.49 13.11 -8.77
CA LEU A 194 -2.40 11.95 -8.79
C LEU A 194 -2.75 11.43 -10.19
N SER A 195 -2.60 12.28 -11.21
CA SER A 195 -2.67 11.90 -12.63
C SER A 195 -1.42 11.11 -13.03
N ASP A 196 -1.32 10.62 -14.27
CA ASP A 196 -0.08 9.97 -14.74
C ASP A 196 1.04 10.95 -15.13
N ALA A 197 0.89 12.26 -14.86
CA ALA A 197 1.89 13.27 -15.19
C ALA A 197 3.23 13.10 -14.42
N PRO A 198 4.34 13.65 -14.95
CA PRO A 198 5.63 13.70 -14.26
C PRO A 198 5.56 14.50 -12.94
N LEU A 199 6.18 13.99 -11.87
CA LEU A 199 6.17 14.64 -10.56
C LEU A 199 6.89 16.01 -10.55
N ASP A 200 7.84 16.23 -11.46
CA ASP A 200 8.54 17.52 -11.56
C ASP A 200 7.60 18.66 -11.99
N GLU A 201 6.61 18.38 -12.84
CA GLU A 201 5.60 19.37 -13.23
C GLU A 201 4.71 19.74 -12.04
N ALA A 202 4.29 18.74 -11.27
CA ALA A 202 3.55 18.96 -10.03
C ALA A 202 4.36 19.81 -9.03
N ARG A 203 5.67 19.54 -8.90
CA ARG A 203 6.59 20.30 -8.02
C ARG A 203 6.63 21.78 -8.41
N GLU A 204 6.78 22.09 -9.70
CA GLU A 204 6.80 23.49 -10.18
C GLU A 204 5.51 24.24 -9.78
N HIS A 205 4.36 23.59 -9.89
CA HIS A 205 3.09 24.17 -9.46
C HIS A 205 3.05 24.41 -7.94
N PHE A 206 3.49 23.46 -7.11
CA PHE A 206 3.56 23.67 -5.67
C PHE A 206 4.55 24.79 -5.28
N GLU A 207 5.70 24.90 -5.95
CA GLU A 207 6.68 25.97 -5.70
C GLU A 207 6.10 27.35 -6.01
N ARG A 208 5.38 27.51 -7.14
CA ARG A 208 4.68 28.75 -7.47
C ARG A 208 3.59 29.08 -6.45
N ALA A 209 2.84 28.08 -6.01
CA ALA A 209 1.82 28.25 -4.96
C ALA A 209 2.44 28.74 -3.65
N MET A 210 3.52 28.10 -3.20
CA MET A 210 4.24 28.49 -1.97
C MET A 210 4.85 29.89 -2.08
N ALA A 211 5.43 30.25 -3.23
CA ALA A 211 6.00 31.58 -3.46
C ALA A 211 4.92 32.67 -3.40
N SER A 212 3.76 32.43 -4.02
CA SER A 212 2.63 33.37 -3.94
C SER A 212 2.07 33.47 -2.53
N ALA A 213 1.86 32.34 -1.85
CA ALA A 213 1.37 32.31 -0.48
C ALA A 213 2.27 33.11 0.48
N ARG A 214 3.59 32.94 0.39
CA ARG A 214 4.56 33.72 1.19
C ARG A 214 4.49 35.23 0.93
N ARG A 215 4.18 35.67 -0.30
CA ARG A 215 4.01 37.10 -0.60
C ARG A 215 2.77 37.64 0.10
N ARG A 216 1.65 36.92 0.02
CA ARG A 216 0.40 37.29 0.71
C ARG A 216 0.58 37.34 2.22
N ASP A 217 1.19 36.31 2.81
CA ASP A 217 1.44 36.24 4.26
C ASP A 217 2.29 37.43 4.77
N ARG A 218 3.19 37.96 3.92
CA ARG A 218 3.98 39.17 4.22
C ARG A 218 3.15 40.45 4.08
N ASP A 219 2.38 40.57 3.00
CA ASP A 219 1.57 41.76 2.68
C ASP A 219 0.43 41.95 3.69
N ASP A 220 -0.16 40.86 4.19
CA ASP A 220 -1.21 40.87 5.22
C ASP A 220 -0.67 41.19 6.63
N GLY A 221 0.63 41.53 6.75
CA GLY A 221 1.18 42.22 7.91
C GLY A 221 1.62 41.33 9.07
N GLY A 222 1.87 40.03 8.87
CA GLY A 222 2.66 39.15 9.75
C GLY A 222 2.31 39.07 11.25
N GLY A 223 1.23 39.73 11.71
CA GLY A 223 0.92 39.99 13.12
C GLY A 223 -0.35 39.32 13.63
N GLY A 224 -1.05 38.56 12.79
CA GLY A 224 -2.11 37.67 13.22
C GLY A 224 -1.49 36.43 13.87
N VAL A 225 -1.07 36.54 15.14
CA VAL A 225 -0.86 35.36 16.00
C VAL A 225 -2.13 34.53 15.88
N GLY A 226 -1.98 33.35 15.26
CA GLY A 226 -3.08 32.48 14.89
C GLY A 226 -3.94 32.16 16.10
N ASP A 227 -5.13 32.75 16.15
CA ASP A 227 -6.29 32.01 16.62
C ASP A 227 -6.32 30.75 15.77
N GLY A 228 -6.10 29.57 16.35
CA GLY A 228 -5.75 28.29 15.70
C GLY A 228 -6.79 27.71 14.73
N ARG A 229 -7.58 28.56 14.07
CA ARG A 229 -8.57 28.26 13.05
C ARG A 229 -7.87 28.04 11.72
N THR A 230 -7.69 26.74 11.42
CA THR A 230 -7.51 26.13 10.10
C THR A 230 -6.68 26.96 9.12
N ALA A 231 -5.36 26.70 9.07
CA ALA A 231 -4.49 27.24 8.02
C ALA A 231 -5.19 27.11 6.65
N ASP A 232 -5.57 28.25 6.07
CA ASP A 232 -6.28 28.33 4.80
C ASP A 232 -5.44 27.64 3.72
N ASP A 233 -6.12 27.02 2.76
CA ASP A 233 -5.47 26.30 1.65
C ASP A 233 -4.61 27.20 0.77
N GLY A 234 -4.80 28.53 0.85
CA GLY A 234 -3.95 29.53 0.20
C GLY A 234 -2.73 29.97 1.02
N SER A 235 -2.63 29.60 2.30
CA SER A 235 -1.46 29.91 3.15
C SER A 235 -0.27 29.02 2.80
N TYR A 236 0.96 29.45 3.13
CA TYR A 236 2.15 28.66 2.86
C TYR A 236 2.08 27.25 3.50
N ALA A 237 1.64 27.17 4.76
CA ALA A 237 1.45 25.91 5.47
C ALA A 237 0.33 25.04 4.85
N GLY A 238 -0.75 25.66 4.37
CA GLY A 238 -1.84 24.97 3.67
C GLY A 238 -1.37 24.32 2.36
N VAL A 239 -0.57 25.05 1.57
CA VAL A 239 0.03 24.54 0.32
C VAL A 239 0.98 23.39 0.62
N ARG A 240 1.86 23.52 1.63
CA ARG A 240 2.79 22.46 2.05
C ARG A 240 2.07 21.17 2.44
N ARG A 241 1.08 21.27 3.31
CA ARG A 241 0.27 20.11 3.72
C ARG A 241 -0.40 19.43 2.53
N ARG A 242 -0.84 20.20 1.54
CA ARG A 242 -1.43 19.66 0.31
C ARG A 242 -0.40 18.94 -0.56
N GLN A 243 0.80 19.49 -0.70
CA GLN A 243 1.92 18.82 -1.39
C GLN A 243 2.24 17.46 -0.78
N ILE A 244 2.40 17.40 0.55
CA ILE A 244 2.63 16.15 1.29
C ILE A 244 1.48 15.16 1.08
N ASN A 245 0.23 15.62 1.22
CA ASN A 245 -0.93 14.76 1.04
C ASN A 245 -1.01 14.19 -0.38
N ALA A 246 -0.70 14.98 -1.41
CA ALA A 246 -0.73 14.53 -2.81
C ALA A 246 0.18 13.31 -3.02
N VAL A 247 1.42 13.42 -2.54
CA VAL A 247 2.42 12.35 -2.65
C VAL A 247 2.03 11.15 -1.77
N ARG A 248 1.56 11.40 -0.55
CA ARG A 248 1.06 10.35 0.36
C ARG A 248 -0.08 9.54 -0.25
N PHE A 249 -0.98 10.17 -0.99
CA PHE A 249 -2.06 9.47 -1.69
C PHE A 249 -1.54 8.46 -2.73
N ILE A 250 -0.43 8.73 -3.41
CA ILE A 250 0.21 7.74 -4.30
C ILE A 250 0.75 6.56 -3.49
N LEU A 251 1.44 6.84 -2.39
CA LEU A 251 2.08 5.82 -1.54
C LEU A 251 1.06 4.92 -0.83
N ALA A 252 -0.09 5.47 -0.45
CA ALA A 252 -1.17 4.77 0.22
C ALA A 252 -2.03 3.90 -0.72
N ARG A 253 -1.95 4.07 -2.04
CA ARG A 253 -2.78 3.30 -3.00
C ARG A 253 -2.27 1.84 -3.11
N PRO A 254 -3.13 0.85 -2.81
CA PRO A 254 -2.73 -0.56 -2.86
C PRO A 254 -2.54 -1.08 -4.30
N SER A 255 -3.29 -0.55 -5.27
CA SER A 255 -3.30 -0.99 -6.68
C SER A 255 -3.32 0.19 -7.66
N GLY A 256 -3.04 -0.07 -8.94
CA GLY A 256 -3.12 0.92 -10.02
C GLY A 256 -1.93 1.88 -10.14
N VAL A 257 -0.95 1.80 -9.24
CA VAL A 257 0.30 2.59 -9.28
C VAL A 257 1.47 1.63 -9.54
N THR A 258 2.27 1.93 -10.56
CA THR A 258 3.48 1.14 -10.88
C THR A 258 4.50 1.24 -9.74
N GLY A 259 5.37 0.22 -9.60
CA GLY A 259 6.46 0.26 -8.62
C GLY A 259 7.35 1.50 -8.79
N GLU A 260 7.68 1.84 -10.04
CA GLU A 260 8.46 3.03 -10.41
C GLU A 260 7.80 4.34 -9.97
N ARG A 261 6.49 4.51 -10.24
CA ARG A 261 5.76 5.72 -9.82
C ARG A 261 5.70 5.83 -8.29
N ARG A 262 5.54 4.70 -7.60
CA ARG A 262 5.55 4.66 -6.13
C ARG A 262 6.92 5.04 -5.58
N GLN A 263 8.01 4.57 -6.19
CA GLN A 263 9.36 4.94 -5.81
C GLN A 263 9.62 6.44 -6.04
N ALA A 264 9.27 6.95 -7.22
CA ALA A 264 9.43 8.37 -7.55
C ALA A 264 8.65 9.27 -6.58
N ALA A 265 7.45 8.85 -6.15
CA ALA A 265 6.67 9.55 -5.14
C ALA A 265 7.36 9.52 -3.76
N ALA A 266 7.93 8.39 -3.36
CA ALA A 266 8.64 8.28 -2.08
C ALA A 266 9.91 9.14 -2.07
N ASP A 267 10.63 9.18 -3.19
CA ASP A 267 11.79 10.04 -3.40
C ASP A 267 11.39 11.52 -3.34
N GLU A 268 10.26 11.89 -3.94
CA GLU A 268 9.74 13.26 -3.87
C GLU A 268 9.34 13.67 -2.46
N LEU A 269 8.73 12.76 -1.69
CA LEU A 269 8.38 13.03 -0.30
C LEU A 269 9.61 13.36 0.54
N LEU A 270 10.74 12.69 0.29
CA LEU A 270 12.00 12.96 0.98
C LEU A 270 12.56 14.35 0.61
N ARG A 271 12.50 14.75 -0.66
CA ARG A 271 12.90 16.10 -1.09
C ARG A 271 12.02 17.17 -0.46
N ILE A 272 10.71 16.93 -0.39
CA ILE A 272 9.76 17.80 0.30
C ILE A 272 10.16 17.96 1.77
N ALA A 273 10.42 16.85 2.47
CA ALA A 273 10.85 16.87 3.87
C ALA A 273 12.17 17.65 4.08
N ASN A 274 13.20 17.44 3.25
CA ASN A 274 14.44 18.21 3.32
C ASN A 274 14.18 19.71 3.13
N SER A 275 13.38 20.07 2.12
CA SER A 275 13.05 21.48 1.86
C SER A 275 12.23 22.13 2.99
N MET A 276 11.42 21.36 3.73
CA MET A 276 10.72 21.81 4.93
C MET A 276 11.69 22.10 6.07
N ARG A 277 12.61 21.16 6.34
CA ARG A 277 13.68 21.35 7.35
C ARG A 277 14.50 22.59 7.08
N ILE A 278 14.94 22.80 5.83
CA ILE A 278 15.74 23.98 5.43
C ILE A 278 14.94 25.27 5.60
N ALA A 279 13.63 25.25 5.35
CA ALA A 279 12.75 26.39 5.53
C ALA A 279 12.39 26.68 7.01
N GLY A 280 12.73 25.79 7.95
CA GLY A 280 12.32 25.88 9.35
C GLY A 280 10.85 25.52 9.60
N ASP A 281 10.24 24.77 8.68
CA ASP A 281 8.88 24.25 8.83
C ASP A 281 8.85 23.15 9.91
N PRO A 282 7.72 22.91 10.59
CA PRO A 282 7.58 21.74 11.48
C PRO A 282 7.67 20.43 10.68
N PRO A 283 8.10 19.32 11.30
CA PRO A 283 8.06 18.00 10.67
C PRO A 283 6.68 17.65 10.10
N PRO A 284 6.61 16.84 9.03
CA PRO A 284 5.35 16.26 8.57
C PRO A 284 4.63 15.48 9.69
N ASP A 285 3.34 15.24 9.49
CA ASP A 285 2.55 14.41 10.41
C ASP A 285 3.10 12.97 10.51
N GLU A 286 2.74 12.26 11.57
CA GLU A 286 3.22 10.89 11.84
C GLU A 286 2.97 9.94 10.67
N ASP A 287 1.81 10.04 10.01
CA ASP A 287 1.48 9.25 8.83
C ASP A 287 2.46 9.51 7.67
N ALA A 288 2.75 10.77 7.34
CA ALA A 288 3.70 11.11 6.29
C ALA A 288 5.12 10.64 6.65
N ARG A 289 5.52 10.78 7.92
CA ARG A 289 6.81 10.26 8.40
C ARG A 289 6.87 8.72 8.31
N TYR A 290 5.77 8.02 8.60
CA TYR A 290 5.69 6.57 8.42
C TYR A 290 5.93 6.14 6.96
N TYR A 291 5.30 6.80 5.99
CA TYR A 291 5.55 6.53 4.56
C TYR A 291 6.98 6.88 4.14
N LEU A 292 7.54 7.97 4.65
CA LEU A 292 8.94 8.34 4.43
C LEU A 292 9.90 7.27 4.97
N PHE A 293 9.66 6.78 6.19
CA PHE A 293 10.49 5.76 6.81
C PHE A 293 10.47 4.46 6.00
N ASN A 294 9.29 4.05 5.53
CA ASN A 294 9.13 2.90 4.65
C ASN A 294 9.85 3.04 3.30
N ASN A 295 10.27 4.25 2.89
CA ASN A 295 11.08 4.43 1.70
C ASN A 295 12.49 3.84 1.87
N TYR A 296 13.02 3.79 3.09
CA TYR A 296 14.31 3.18 3.38
C TYR A 296 14.24 1.65 3.45
N GLY A 297 13.04 1.09 3.55
CA GLY A 297 12.80 -0.34 3.67
C GLY A 297 11.61 -0.63 4.58
N ARG A 298 11.07 -1.85 4.53
CA ARG A 298 9.87 -2.22 5.30
C ARG A 298 10.22 -3.12 6.48
N MET A 299 9.50 -2.92 7.59
CA MET A 299 9.53 -3.83 8.74
C MET A 299 10.95 -4.12 9.28
N GLY A 300 11.86 -3.15 9.22
CA GLY A 300 13.20 -3.30 9.75
C GLY A 300 14.27 -3.78 8.75
N ARG A 301 13.93 -4.01 7.47
CA ARG A 301 14.84 -4.64 6.49
C ARG A 301 15.85 -3.70 5.84
N ALA A 302 15.56 -2.41 5.78
CA ALA A 302 16.43 -1.39 5.18
C ALA A 302 16.85 -1.68 3.71
N GLU A 303 16.05 -2.43 2.96
CA GLU A 303 16.37 -2.96 1.63
C GLU A 303 16.50 -1.88 0.53
N ASN A 304 16.01 -0.66 0.79
CA ASN A 304 16.00 0.44 -0.17
C ASN A 304 17.00 1.54 0.16
N VAL A 305 17.82 1.39 1.22
CA VAL A 305 18.71 2.47 1.69
C VAL A 305 19.64 2.96 0.59
N GLU A 306 20.32 2.05 -0.13
CA GLU A 306 21.28 2.42 -1.17
C GLU A 306 20.66 3.25 -2.31
N HIS A 307 19.41 2.97 -2.70
CA HIS A 307 18.68 3.79 -3.67
C HIS A 307 18.46 5.21 -3.16
N VAL A 308 18.07 5.32 -1.89
CA VAL A 308 17.67 6.59 -1.27
C VAL A 308 18.88 7.50 -1.00
N LEU A 309 20.09 6.95 -0.78
CA LEU A 309 21.33 7.72 -0.53
C LEU A 309 21.67 8.72 -1.65
N ALA A 310 21.31 8.41 -2.90
CA ALA A 310 21.63 9.27 -4.04
C ALA A 310 20.72 10.51 -4.17
N LEU A 311 19.66 10.60 -3.37
CA LEU A 311 18.61 11.61 -3.54
C LEU A 311 18.95 12.99 -2.97
N LEU A 312 19.84 13.03 -1.98
CA LEU A 312 20.25 14.24 -1.27
C LEU A 312 21.77 14.20 -1.01
N PRO A 313 22.45 15.35 -0.86
CA PRO A 313 23.81 15.36 -0.35
C PRO A 313 23.89 14.64 1.02
N PRO A 314 24.89 13.78 1.28
CA PRO A 314 24.91 12.93 2.47
C PRO A 314 24.67 13.65 3.79
N SER A 315 25.32 14.81 4.00
CA SER A 315 25.17 15.60 5.22
C SER A 315 23.77 16.24 5.35
N GLU A 316 23.16 16.68 4.25
CA GLU A 316 21.78 17.17 4.26
C GLU A 316 20.78 16.04 4.50
N HIS A 317 21.07 14.86 3.98
CA HIS A 317 20.27 13.67 4.15
C HIS A 317 20.28 13.22 5.61
N LEU A 318 21.46 13.09 6.22
CA LEU A 318 21.61 12.77 7.64
C LEU A 318 20.84 13.78 8.52
N ALA A 319 21.02 15.08 8.28
CA ALA A 319 20.30 16.12 9.03
C ALA A 319 18.78 16.03 8.86
N THR A 320 18.30 15.69 7.66
CA THR A 320 16.87 15.48 7.39
C THR A 320 16.34 14.23 8.07
N PHE A 321 17.10 13.14 8.04
CA PHE A 321 16.71 11.87 8.64
C PHE A 321 16.59 12.00 10.17
N VAL A 322 17.58 12.62 10.83
CA VAL A 322 17.53 12.89 12.27
C VAL A 322 16.33 13.78 12.62
N TRP A 323 16.15 14.89 11.91
CA TRP A 323 15.03 15.81 12.12
C TRP A 323 13.65 15.14 11.97
N LEU A 324 13.52 14.17 11.06
CA LEU A 324 12.27 13.43 10.87
C LEU A 324 12.01 12.39 11.96
N PHE A 325 13.04 11.66 12.39
CA PHE A 325 12.87 10.36 13.04
C PHE A 325 13.51 10.22 14.41
N GLU A 326 14.21 11.23 14.94
CA GLU A 326 14.84 11.16 16.26
C GLU A 326 13.83 10.89 17.39
N ASP A 327 12.66 11.52 17.32
CA ASP A 327 11.55 11.35 18.27
C ASP A 327 10.61 10.18 17.93
N MET A 328 10.75 9.59 16.75
CA MET A 328 9.93 8.45 16.32
C MET A 328 10.49 7.12 16.83
N TYR A 329 9.58 6.21 17.16
CA TYR A 329 9.92 4.86 17.64
C TYR A 329 10.87 4.93 18.84
N VAL A 330 10.45 5.62 19.89
CA VAL A 330 11.09 5.44 21.20
C VAL A 330 10.90 3.98 21.60
N ASP A 331 11.92 3.39 22.20
CA ASP A 331 11.94 1.98 22.63
C ASP A 331 10.82 1.74 23.66
N ASP A 332 9.64 1.36 23.15
CA ASP A 332 8.45 1.05 23.92
C ASP A 332 8.35 -0.49 24.01
N PRO A 333 8.62 -1.08 25.18
CA PRO A 333 8.60 -2.53 25.35
C PRO A 333 7.23 -3.15 25.08
N ASP A 334 6.15 -2.35 25.14
CA ASP A 334 4.79 -2.81 24.85
C ASP A 334 4.48 -2.85 23.35
N ARG A 335 5.39 -2.37 22.48
CA ARG A 335 5.24 -2.33 21.01
C ARG A 335 6.40 -3.03 20.30
N PRO A 336 6.45 -4.38 20.30
CA PRO A 336 7.56 -5.12 19.71
C PRO A 336 7.79 -4.85 18.21
N PHE A 337 6.74 -4.46 17.46
CA PHE A 337 6.86 -4.05 16.06
C PHE A 337 7.69 -2.78 15.86
N ASP A 338 7.80 -1.93 16.88
CA ASP A 338 8.59 -0.70 16.80
C ASP A 338 10.09 -0.99 16.97
N ARG A 339 10.48 -2.09 17.65
CA ARG A 339 11.89 -2.47 17.84
C ARG A 339 12.64 -2.64 16.51
N HIS A 340 12.06 -3.36 15.56
CA HIS A 340 12.68 -3.52 14.24
C HIS A 340 12.85 -2.19 13.49
N ARG A 341 11.95 -1.23 13.72
CA ARG A 341 12.08 0.13 13.14
C ARG A 341 13.15 0.94 13.86
N VAL A 342 13.35 0.75 15.17
CA VAL A 342 14.47 1.35 15.90
C VAL A 342 15.80 0.86 15.32
N ASP A 343 15.92 -0.45 15.09
CA ASP A 343 17.14 -1.04 14.54
C ASP A 343 17.40 -0.56 13.10
N GLN A 344 16.37 -0.53 12.25
CA GLN A 344 16.46 0.06 10.92
C GLN A 344 16.83 1.54 10.96
N ARG A 345 16.24 2.32 11.88
CA ARG A 345 16.58 3.74 12.05
C ARG A 345 18.06 3.90 12.39
N ARG A 346 18.57 3.10 13.35
CA ARG A 346 20.00 3.10 13.72
C ARG A 346 20.89 2.74 12.54
N TYR A 347 20.51 1.73 11.75
CA TYR A 347 21.26 1.35 10.56
C TYR A 347 21.29 2.46 9.51
N VAL A 348 20.14 3.07 9.21
CA VAL A 348 20.06 4.17 8.24
C VAL A 348 20.91 5.36 8.71
N THR A 349 20.87 5.70 10.00
CA THR A 349 21.75 6.73 10.58
C THR A 349 23.23 6.35 10.39
N ALA A 350 23.63 5.12 10.71
CA ALA A 350 25.01 4.66 10.52
C ALA A 350 25.45 4.76 9.05
N ARG A 351 24.59 4.33 8.13
CA ARG A 351 24.85 4.39 6.68
C ARG A 351 24.98 5.83 6.17
N LEU A 352 24.14 6.74 6.64
CA LEU A 352 24.21 8.16 6.29
C LEU A 352 25.44 8.86 6.90
N MET A 353 25.88 8.46 8.10
CA MET A 353 27.14 8.92 8.69
C MET A 353 28.34 8.45 7.87
N GLU A 354 28.37 7.17 7.47
CA GLU A 354 29.39 6.60 6.58
C GLU A 354 29.49 7.40 5.27
N GLU A 355 28.37 7.64 4.57
CA GLU A 355 28.35 8.45 3.34
C GLU A 355 28.74 9.91 3.55
N SER A 356 28.56 10.45 4.76
CA SER A 356 28.98 11.81 5.11
C SER A 356 30.47 11.91 5.45
N GLY A 357 31.19 10.78 5.51
CA GLY A 357 32.60 10.70 5.91
C GLY A 357 32.83 10.55 7.42
N ASP A 358 31.76 10.41 8.21
CA ASP A 358 31.81 10.17 9.66
C ASP A 358 31.93 8.67 9.96
N GLU A 359 33.03 8.07 9.49
CA GLU A 359 33.26 6.62 9.51
C GLU A 359 33.29 6.03 10.93
N GLN A 360 33.93 6.72 11.88
CA GLN A 360 34.09 6.18 13.24
C GLN A 360 32.75 6.09 14.00
N PRO A 361 31.89 7.13 14.05
CA PRO A 361 30.54 7.01 14.59
C PRO A 361 29.68 5.97 13.87
N ALA A 362 29.78 5.87 12.54
CA ALA A 362 29.06 4.86 11.77
C ALA A 362 29.46 3.44 12.19
N LEU A 363 30.76 3.17 12.31
CA LEU A 363 31.29 1.87 12.75
C LEU A 363 30.79 1.49 14.15
N VAL A 364 30.74 2.44 15.09
CA VAL A 364 30.20 2.19 16.44
C VAL A 364 28.74 1.76 16.37
N LEU A 365 27.89 2.47 15.61
CA LEU A 365 26.48 2.09 15.46
C LEU A 365 26.29 0.73 14.79
N TYR A 366 27.09 0.41 13.77
CA TYR A 366 27.06 -0.92 13.17
C TYR A 366 27.48 -2.01 14.17
N GLN A 367 28.51 -1.78 14.98
CA GLN A 367 28.95 -2.74 16.01
C GLN A 367 27.90 -2.92 17.12
N GLU A 368 27.21 -1.85 17.53
CA GLU A 368 26.10 -1.92 18.48
C GLU A 368 24.95 -2.75 17.92
N LEU A 369 24.54 -2.49 16.68
CA LEU A 369 23.55 -3.31 15.98
C LEU A 369 24.02 -4.76 15.85
N ALA A 370 25.31 -4.97 15.65
CA ALA A 370 25.86 -6.29 15.48
C ALA A 370 25.83 -7.15 16.75
N ALA A 371 25.82 -6.49 17.91
CA ALA A 371 25.73 -7.11 19.22
C ALA A 371 24.28 -7.44 19.65
N LEU A 372 23.27 -7.07 18.86
CA LEU A 372 21.87 -7.37 19.16
C LEU A 372 21.49 -8.78 18.65
N ASP A 373 20.90 -9.59 19.54
CA ASP A 373 20.51 -10.97 19.23
C ASP A 373 19.30 -11.11 18.28
N ALA A 374 18.55 -10.02 18.03
CA ALA A 374 17.20 -10.07 17.43
C ALA A 374 16.95 -9.01 16.33
N VAL A 375 17.95 -8.73 15.51
CA VAL A 375 17.79 -7.86 14.33
C VAL A 375 17.22 -8.67 13.16
N HIS A 376 16.49 -8.03 12.26
CA HIS A 376 16.01 -8.66 11.02
C HIS A 376 17.20 -9.21 10.21
N GLU A 377 17.07 -10.40 9.63
CA GLU A 377 18.20 -11.11 8.98
C GLU A 377 18.83 -10.31 7.83
N GLU A 378 18.01 -9.77 6.93
CA GLU A 378 18.44 -8.89 5.83
C GLU A 378 19.20 -7.67 6.36
N LEU A 379 18.78 -7.11 7.50
CA LEU A 379 19.46 -5.97 8.12
C LEU A 379 20.81 -6.38 8.72
N ASN A 380 20.96 -7.61 9.24
CA ASN A 380 22.25 -8.11 9.71
C ASN A 380 23.28 -8.18 8.57
N VAL A 381 22.87 -8.66 7.39
CA VAL A 381 23.75 -8.70 6.20
C VAL A 381 24.25 -7.29 5.86
N LEU A 382 23.36 -6.30 5.90
CA LEU A 382 23.69 -4.91 5.63
C LEU A 382 24.62 -4.29 6.70
N VAL A 383 24.37 -4.58 7.98
CA VAL A 383 25.22 -4.15 9.10
C VAL A 383 26.62 -4.77 8.97
N ASP A 384 26.71 -6.05 8.67
CA ASP A 384 27.97 -6.77 8.54
C ASP A 384 28.79 -6.27 7.35
N ALA A 385 28.12 -5.94 6.24
CA ALA A 385 28.74 -5.25 5.11
C ALA A 385 29.30 -3.88 5.53
N GLY A 386 28.56 -3.11 6.33
CA GLY A 386 29.02 -1.83 6.89
C GLY A 386 30.27 -1.97 7.77
N ILE A 387 30.27 -2.94 8.69
CA ILE A 387 31.45 -3.24 9.53
C ILE A 387 32.64 -3.64 8.66
N THR A 388 32.43 -4.50 7.66
CA THR A 388 33.50 -4.97 6.78
C THR A 388 34.11 -3.82 5.99
N ARG A 389 33.28 -2.93 5.42
CA ARG A 389 33.77 -1.76 4.68
C ARG A 389 34.60 -0.82 5.55
N LEU A 390 34.14 -0.51 6.76
CA LEU A 390 34.78 0.48 7.62
C LEU A 390 35.95 -0.05 8.45
N SER A 391 35.96 -1.33 8.81
CA SER A 391 37.02 -1.93 9.63
C SER A 391 38.02 -2.78 8.84
N GLY A 392 37.67 -3.16 7.60
CA GLY A 392 38.43 -4.11 6.78
C GLY A 392 38.30 -5.58 7.23
N ALA A 393 37.52 -5.87 8.26
CA ALA A 393 37.31 -7.23 8.76
C ALA A 393 35.81 -7.53 8.92
N ALA A 394 35.38 -8.70 8.42
CA ALA A 394 34.02 -9.16 8.64
C ALA A 394 33.79 -9.49 10.12
N PRO A 395 32.62 -9.15 10.71
CA PRO A 395 32.33 -9.50 12.09
C PRO A 395 32.21 -11.01 12.24
N ALA A 396 32.48 -11.54 13.44
CA ALA A 396 32.51 -12.98 13.70
C ALA A 396 31.23 -13.72 13.25
N ARG A 397 30.06 -13.08 13.42
CA ARG A 397 28.77 -13.62 12.96
C ARG A 397 28.63 -13.68 11.44
N ALA A 398 29.21 -12.73 10.71
CA ALA A 398 29.22 -12.74 9.25
C ALA A 398 30.14 -13.85 8.71
N ILE A 399 31.15 -14.25 9.49
CA ILE A 399 32.06 -15.35 9.15
C ILE A 399 31.43 -16.70 9.49
N ALA A 400 30.69 -16.78 10.61
CA ALA A 400 30.00 -17.97 11.04
C ALA A 400 28.86 -18.35 10.08
N ARG A 401 28.84 -19.60 9.61
CA ARG A 401 27.77 -20.13 8.73
C ARG A 401 26.38 -19.96 9.34
N ALA A 402 26.28 -20.16 10.66
CA ALA A 402 25.07 -19.95 11.43
C ALA A 402 24.54 -18.51 11.38
N GLY A 403 25.41 -17.50 11.25
CA GLY A 403 24.98 -16.10 11.14
C GLY A 403 24.50 -15.71 9.75
N ARG A 404 24.74 -16.53 8.72
CA ARG A 404 24.30 -16.32 7.32
C ARG A 404 23.10 -17.18 6.92
N GLY A 405 22.42 -17.78 7.89
CA GLY A 405 21.28 -18.68 7.63
C GLY A 405 21.65 -19.93 6.83
N PHE A 406 22.95 -20.24 6.71
CA PHE A 406 23.48 -21.25 5.80
C PHE A 406 22.98 -21.04 4.36
N ILE A 407 23.01 -19.81 3.84
CA ILE A 407 22.62 -19.51 2.46
C ILE A 407 23.87 -19.38 1.58
N ASP A 408 24.01 -20.27 0.60
CA ASP A 408 25.01 -20.21 -0.48
C ASP A 408 26.48 -20.08 -0.02
N ASP A 409 26.81 -20.63 1.15
CA ASP A 409 28.16 -20.70 1.65
C ASP A 409 29.07 -21.54 0.75
N GLU A 410 30.24 -21.01 0.39
CA GLU A 410 31.30 -21.84 -0.21
C GLU A 410 31.88 -22.79 0.83
N MET A 411 32.07 -24.05 0.44
CA MET A 411 32.79 -25.01 1.26
C MET A 411 34.27 -24.64 1.28
N SER A 412 34.81 -24.35 2.47
CA SER A 412 36.24 -24.02 2.65
C SER A 412 37.14 -25.11 2.05
N ALA A 413 38.22 -24.68 1.39
CA ALA A 413 39.19 -25.62 0.81
C ALA A 413 39.75 -26.55 1.90
N GLY A 414 39.57 -27.87 1.71
CA GLY A 414 40.00 -28.89 2.66
C GLY A 414 39.03 -29.16 3.82
N ALA A 415 37.84 -28.54 3.84
CA ALA A 415 36.77 -28.96 4.74
C ALA A 415 36.30 -30.39 4.41
N ASP A 416 35.86 -31.11 5.43
CA ASP A 416 35.18 -32.40 5.25
C ASP A 416 33.81 -32.18 4.60
N PRO A 417 33.56 -32.69 3.37
CA PRO A 417 32.28 -32.52 2.70
C PRO A 417 31.11 -33.07 3.50
N TRP A 418 31.32 -34.16 4.25
CA TRP A 418 30.28 -34.73 5.10
C TRP A 418 29.85 -33.74 6.18
N ALA A 419 30.80 -33.30 7.03
CA ALA A 419 30.50 -32.37 8.11
C ALA A 419 29.89 -31.06 7.60
N PHE A 420 30.36 -30.56 6.45
CA PHE A 420 29.82 -29.35 5.83
C PHE A 420 28.34 -29.52 5.43
N HIS A 421 28.00 -30.60 4.71
CA HIS A 421 26.63 -30.84 4.24
C HIS A 421 25.69 -31.28 5.37
N GLU A 422 26.19 -32.02 6.37
CA GLU A 422 25.45 -32.37 7.58
C GLU A 422 25.00 -31.11 8.34
N GLU A 423 25.93 -30.20 8.62
CA GLU A 423 25.63 -28.93 9.28
C GLU A 423 24.62 -28.12 8.46
N THR A 424 24.74 -28.13 7.13
CA THR A 424 23.80 -27.45 6.22
C THR A 424 22.37 -27.98 6.39
N LEU A 425 22.16 -29.30 6.33
CA LEU A 425 20.83 -29.90 6.45
C LEU A 425 20.20 -29.69 7.83
N LEU A 426 21.01 -29.68 8.88
CA LEU A 426 20.52 -29.45 10.24
C LEU A 426 20.06 -28.00 10.46
N ALA A 427 20.61 -27.03 9.71
CA ALA A 427 20.49 -25.62 10.05
C ALA A 427 19.95 -24.68 8.95
N PHE A 428 19.80 -25.11 7.69
CA PHE A 428 19.26 -24.27 6.59
C PHE A 428 17.86 -23.69 6.87
N ASP A 429 17.50 -22.55 6.28
CA ASP A 429 16.11 -22.07 6.30
C ASP A 429 15.28 -22.78 5.21
N PRO A 430 14.26 -23.59 5.57
CA PRO A 430 13.41 -24.25 4.59
C PRO A 430 12.52 -23.30 3.80
N GLY A 431 12.39 -22.03 4.20
CA GLY A 431 11.71 -21.01 3.40
C GLY A 431 12.45 -20.61 2.13
N ILE A 432 13.75 -20.96 2.02
CA ILE A 432 14.66 -20.45 0.99
C ILE A 432 15.20 -21.63 0.15
N ASP A 433 15.26 -21.47 -1.17
CA ASP A 433 15.88 -22.43 -2.08
C ASP A 433 17.36 -22.10 -2.29
N ALA A 434 18.17 -22.32 -1.26
CA ALA A 434 19.59 -22.06 -1.30
C ALA A 434 20.35 -23.16 -2.09
N SER A 435 21.32 -22.76 -2.90
CA SER A 435 22.19 -23.64 -3.69
C SER A 435 22.92 -24.66 -2.82
N ASN A 436 23.42 -24.25 -1.65
CA ASN A 436 24.11 -25.18 -0.75
C ASN A 436 23.18 -26.23 -0.12
N THR A 437 21.89 -25.92 0.06
CA THR A 437 20.88 -26.90 0.50
C THR A 437 20.65 -27.93 -0.61
N ARG A 438 20.54 -27.48 -1.88
CA ARG A 438 20.50 -28.39 -3.04
C ARG A 438 21.76 -29.25 -3.13
N GLN A 439 22.94 -28.66 -2.99
CA GLN A 439 24.21 -29.38 -3.00
C GLN A 439 24.31 -30.38 -1.85
N ALA A 440 23.81 -30.06 -0.65
CA ALA A 440 23.80 -30.99 0.48
C ALA A 440 22.89 -32.19 0.20
N VAL A 441 21.67 -31.94 -0.29
CA VAL A 441 20.75 -33.00 -0.71
C VAL A 441 21.36 -33.86 -1.82
N GLU A 442 21.96 -33.25 -2.84
CA GLU A 442 22.60 -33.95 -3.96
C GLU A 442 23.82 -34.76 -3.51
N TYR A 443 24.66 -34.20 -2.64
CA TYR A 443 25.81 -34.89 -2.05
C TYR A 443 25.38 -36.19 -1.36
N PHE A 444 24.40 -36.13 -0.46
CA PHE A 444 23.93 -37.32 0.24
C PHE A 444 23.18 -38.30 -0.68
N ALA A 445 22.41 -37.79 -1.65
CA ALA A 445 21.68 -38.63 -2.61
C ALA A 445 22.58 -39.35 -3.63
N THR A 446 23.83 -38.91 -3.79
CA THR A 446 24.81 -39.47 -4.74
C THR A 446 25.96 -40.19 -4.06
N LEU A 447 25.89 -40.41 -2.74
CA LEU A 447 26.87 -41.22 -2.03
C LEU A 447 26.92 -42.63 -2.63
N PRO A 448 28.12 -43.21 -2.81
CA PRO A 448 28.24 -44.60 -3.26
C PRO A 448 27.66 -45.55 -2.20
N GLU A 449 27.09 -46.67 -2.65
CA GLU A 449 26.41 -47.65 -1.79
C GLU A 449 27.27 -48.08 -0.59
N GLU A 450 28.58 -48.25 -0.79
CA GLU A 450 29.49 -48.64 0.29
C GLU A 450 29.60 -47.56 1.37
N ALA A 451 29.57 -46.28 1.00
CA ALA A 451 29.59 -45.18 1.96
C ALA A 451 28.28 -45.08 2.73
N VAL A 452 27.15 -45.29 2.05
CA VAL A 452 25.82 -45.34 2.68
C VAL A 452 25.77 -46.47 3.70
N ALA A 453 26.17 -47.69 3.32
CA ALA A 453 26.15 -48.87 4.17
C ALA A 453 26.99 -48.73 5.46
N VAL A 454 28.10 -47.98 5.41
CA VAL A 454 28.95 -47.74 6.60
C VAL A 454 28.32 -46.74 7.58
N ARG A 455 27.48 -45.82 7.11
CA ARG A 455 26.96 -44.69 7.91
C ARG A 455 25.44 -44.61 7.92
N THR A 456 24.73 -45.72 7.69
CA THR A 456 23.29 -45.66 7.45
C THR A 456 22.49 -45.14 8.65
N GLU A 457 22.84 -45.53 9.87
CA GLU A 457 22.17 -45.03 11.08
C GLU A 457 22.40 -43.52 11.28
N GLU A 458 23.58 -43.00 10.92
CA GLU A 458 23.86 -41.57 10.96
C GLU A 458 23.03 -40.80 9.92
N LEU A 459 22.88 -41.37 8.71
CA LEU A 459 22.02 -40.79 7.66
C LEU A 459 20.55 -40.79 8.08
N VAL A 460 20.03 -41.89 8.61
CA VAL A 460 18.65 -41.98 9.10
C VAL A 460 18.40 -40.92 10.17
N ALA A 461 19.30 -40.78 11.15
CA ALA A 461 19.20 -39.77 12.19
C ALA A 461 19.26 -38.33 11.64
N LEU A 462 20.19 -38.05 10.71
CA LEU A 462 20.33 -36.74 10.07
C LEU A 462 19.06 -36.30 9.35
N PHE A 463 18.51 -37.17 8.49
CA PHE A 463 17.33 -36.84 7.70
C PHE A 463 16.05 -36.80 8.54
N GLU A 464 15.95 -37.62 9.59
CA GLU A 464 14.87 -37.54 10.56
C GLU A 464 14.86 -36.20 11.31
N ASN A 465 16.02 -35.79 11.83
CA ASN A 465 16.17 -34.51 12.53
C ASN A 465 15.86 -33.31 11.62
N SER A 466 16.42 -33.33 10.40
CA SER A 466 16.23 -32.26 9.41
C SER A 466 14.75 -32.15 9.01
N ARG A 467 14.10 -33.27 8.69
CA ARG A 467 12.66 -33.33 8.39
C ARG A 467 11.80 -32.83 9.55
N GLY A 468 12.06 -33.30 10.77
CA GLY A 468 11.31 -32.91 11.96
C GLY A 468 11.39 -31.40 12.24
N ARG A 469 12.53 -30.77 11.96
CA ARG A 469 12.68 -29.31 12.00
C ARG A 469 11.84 -28.61 10.94
N VAL A 470 11.92 -29.03 9.68
CA VAL A 470 11.10 -28.43 8.59
C VAL A 470 9.60 -28.57 8.88
N ARG A 471 9.17 -29.72 9.43
CA ARG A 471 7.76 -29.94 9.78
C ARG A 471 7.26 -28.98 10.86
N ARG A 472 8.05 -28.74 11.92
CA ARG A 472 7.68 -27.77 12.97
C ARG A 472 7.47 -26.36 12.40
N ILE A 473 8.34 -25.93 11.49
CA ILE A 473 8.23 -24.62 10.82
C ILE A 473 6.95 -24.55 9.97
N LEU A 474 6.61 -25.63 9.26
CA LEU A 474 5.36 -25.71 8.50
C LEU A 474 4.13 -25.67 9.43
N ASP A 475 4.14 -26.42 10.53
CA ASP A 475 3.03 -26.46 11.50
C ASP A 475 2.79 -25.07 12.13
N GLU A 476 3.86 -24.35 12.48
CA GLU A 476 3.79 -22.97 12.99
C GLU A 476 3.17 -22.03 11.94
N LYS A 477 3.60 -22.12 10.68
CA LYS A 477 3.03 -21.31 9.58
C LYS A 477 1.56 -21.64 9.34
N GLU A 478 1.18 -22.91 9.31
CA GLU A 478 -0.21 -23.35 9.18
C GLU A 478 -1.08 -22.88 10.36
N ALA A 479 -0.53 -22.81 11.58
CA ALA A 479 -1.22 -22.26 12.74
C ALA A 479 -1.47 -20.75 12.58
N ILE A 480 -0.48 -19.98 12.09
CA ILE A 480 -0.62 -18.55 11.78
C ILE A 480 -1.71 -18.35 10.70
N VAL A 481 -1.71 -19.15 9.63
CA VAL A 481 -2.74 -19.06 8.58
C VAL A 481 -4.14 -19.30 9.17
N ARG A 482 -4.28 -20.34 10.01
CA ARG A 482 -5.56 -20.64 10.68
C ARG A 482 -6.01 -19.53 11.63
N GLN A 483 -5.07 -18.89 12.33
CA GLN A 483 -5.37 -17.84 13.30
C GLN A 483 -5.79 -16.52 12.64
N TYR A 484 -5.11 -16.11 11.56
CA TYR A 484 -5.27 -14.77 10.98
C TYR A 484 -6.06 -14.75 9.67
N GLY A 485 -6.30 -15.90 9.04
CA GLY A 485 -7.10 -16.00 7.82
C GLY A 485 -6.42 -15.46 6.54
N TYR A 486 -5.17 -15.01 6.63
CA TYR A 486 -4.35 -14.60 5.49
C TYR A 486 -2.86 -14.81 5.76
N THR A 487 -2.12 -14.98 4.67
CA THR A 487 -0.65 -14.97 4.62
C THR A 487 -0.21 -13.88 3.65
N THR A 488 0.95 -13.26 3.89
CA THR A 488 1.55 -12.37 2.88
C THR A 488 2.00 -13.21 1.69
N SER A 489 2.04 -12.63 0.48
CA SER A 489 2.56 -13.34 -0.71
C SER A 489 3.97 -13.89 -0.49
N TYR A 490 4.79 -13.18 0.28
CA TYR A 490 6.13 -13.62 0.72
C TYR A 490 6.07 -14.92 1.54
N SER A 491 5.12 -15.04 2.47
CA SER A 491 4.96 -16.26 3.28
C SER A 491 4.38 -17.45 2.51
N ILE A 492 3.66 -17.23 1.39
CA ILE A 492 3.20 -18.31 0.52
C ILE A 492 4.39 -18.97 -0.17
N GLY A 493 5.26 -18.18 -0.82
CA GLY A 493 6.46 -18.71 -1.46
C GLY A 493 7.35 -19.48 -0.49
N HIS A 494 7.59 -18.93 0.70
CA HIS A 494 8.39 -19.63 1.73
C HIS A 494 7.71 -20.90 2.25
N ALA A 495 6.37 -20.97 2.26
CA ALA A 495 5.67 -22.19 2.66
C ALA A 495 5.76 -23.26 1.57
N GLU A 496 5.64 -22.88 0.30
CA GLU A 496 5.80 -23.78 -0.84
C GLU A 496 7.23 -24.35 -0.91
N THR A 497 8.24 -23.51 -0.73
CA THR A 497 9.65 -23.94 -0.64
C THR A 497 9.87 -24.89 0.54
N ALA A 498 9.32 -24.57 1.72
CA ALA A 498 9.45 -25.45 2.89
C ALA A 498 8.74 -26.80 2.70
N GLN A 499 7.58 -26.81 2.04
CA GLN A 499 6.90 -28.04 1.66
C GLN A 499 7.69 -28.86 0.65
N HIS A 500 8.35 -28.20 -0.32
CA HIS A 500 9.25 -28.87 -1.25
C HIS A 500 10.39 -29.56 -0.49
N TRP A 501 11.11 -28.84 0.36
CA TRP A 501 12.20 -29.40 1.17
C TRP A 501 11.74 -30.52 2.09
N HIS A 502 10.58 -30.37 2.74
CA HIS A 502 10.00 -31.42 3.57
C HIS A 502 9.81 -32.72 2.78
N ARG A 503 9.26 -32.66 1.55
CA ARG A 503 9.07 -33.84 0.70
C ARG A 503 10.39 -34.47 0.26
N VAL A 504 11.38 -33.65 -0.10
CA VAL A 504 12.71 -34.13 -0.51
C VAL A 504 13.41 -34.86 0.63
N LEU A 505 13.47 -34.25 1.82
CA LEU A 505 14.09 -34.85 3.01
C LEU A 505 13.35 -36.11 3.46
N TRP A 506 12.03 -36.13 3.37
CA TRP A 506 11.21 -37.29 3.74
C TRP A 506 11.45 -38.47 2.79
N ARG A 507 11.54 -38.23 1.48
CA ARG A 507 11.92 -39.28 0.53
C ARG A 507 13.29 -39.86 0.87
N LEU A 508 14.29 -39.00 1.09
CA LEU A 508 15.65 -39.45 1.39
C LEU A 508 15.71 -40.26 2.69
N LEU A 509 14.95 -39.88 3.72
CA LEU A 509 14.79 -40.69 4.93
C LEU A 509 14.28 -42.10 4.60
N GLY A 510 13.22 -42.22 3.80
CA GLY A 510 12.68 -43.51 3.38
C GLY A 510 13.69 -44.35 2.60
N HIS A 511 14.41 -43.73 1.66
CA HIS A 511 15.51 -44.37 0.91
C HIS A 511 16.61 -44.90 1.86
N PHE A 512 17.12 -44.08 2.79
CA PHE A 512 18.13 -44.54 3.74
C PHE A 512 17.61 -45.60 4.72
N CYS A 513 16.31 -45.62 5.03
CA CYS A 513 15.72 -46.74 5.77
C CYS A 513 15.74 -48.06 4.96
N VAL A 514 15.57 -48.01 3.64
CA VAL A 514 15.75 -49.20 2.76
C VAL A 514 17.20 -49.69 2.84
N GLU A 515 18.17 -48.77 2.73
CA GLU A 515 19.60 -49.13 2.82
C GLU A 515 20.03 -49.57 4.22
N ALA A 516 19.37 -49.08 5.27
CA ALA A 516 19.63 -49.49 6.65
C ALA A 516 18.97 -50.84 6.98
N ASN A 517 18.31 -51.44 5.99
CA ASN A 517 17.50 -52.64 6.16
C ASN A 517 16.37 -52.48 7.21
N GLN A 518 15.89 -51.26 7.43
CA GLN A 518 14.76 -50.91 8.31
C GLN A 518 13.45 -50.92 7.49
N LEU A 519 13.14 -52.05 6.86
CA LEU A 519 12.14 -52.14 5.76
C LEU A 519 10.71 -51.75 6.18
N ASP A 520 10.25 -52.18 7.36
CA ASP A 520 8.92 -51.79 7.85
C ASP A 520 8.81 -50.28 8.08
N ARG A 521 9.89 -49.65 8.55
CA ARG A 521 9.96 -48.20 8.70
C ARG A 521 10.00 -47.50 7.34
N ALA A 522 10.77 -48.00 6.38
CA ALA A 522 10.81 -47.47 5.03
C ALA A 522 9.43 -47.47 4.37
N VAL A 523 8.70 -48.60 4.46
CA VAL A 523 7.33 -48.72 3.94
C VAL A 523 6.39 -47.72 4.61
N ALA A 524 6.44 -47.60 5.94
CA ALA A 524 5.61 -46.65 6.67
C ALA A 524 5.91 -45.19 6.27
N GLU A 525 7.19 -44.80 6.22
CA GLU A 525 7.59 -43.43 5.93
C GLU A 525 7.27 -43.01 4.48
N LEU A 526 7.56 -43.88 3.51
CA LEU A 526 7.28 -43.61 2.10
C LEU A 526 5.78 -43.66 1.79
N GLY A 527 5.03 -44.55 2.46
CA GLY A 527 3.56 -44.61 2.38
C GLY A 527 2.90 -43.33 2.89
N ASP A 528 3.25 -42.88 4.09
CA ASP A 528 2.75 -41.63 4.67
C ASP A 528 3.10 -40.42 3.79
N LEU A 529 4.28 -40.41 3.18
CA LEU A 529 4.67 -39.36 2.23
C LEU A 529 3.73 -39.34 1.03
N LEU A 530 3.39 -40.48 0.41
CA LEU A 530 2.46 -40.54 -0.72
C LEU A 530 1.07 -40.01 -0.34
N ASP A 531 0.54 -40.41 0.81
CA ASP A 531 -0.79 -40.01 1.25
C ASP A 531 -0.90 -38.48 1.48
N ARG A 532 0.20 -37.84 1.85
CA ARG A 532 0.23 -36.39 2.17
C ARG A 532 0.79 -35.52 1.05
N SER A 533 1.50 -36.09 0.09
CA SER A 533 2.05 -35.32 -1.03
C SER A 533 0.99 -35.17 -2.12
N GLY A 534 0.62 -33.93 -2.44
CA GLY A 534 -0.21 -33.60 -3.59
C GLY A 534 0.38 -34.10 -4.94
N PRO A 535 -0.29 -33.85 -6.07
CA PRO A 535 -0.05 -34.63 -7.28
C PRO A 535 1.36 -34.51 -7.90
N ASP A 536 1.92 -35.69 -8.16
CA ASP A 536 2.74 -36.15 -9.29
C ASP A 536 4.27 -36.04 -9.27
N THR A 537 4.91 -34.94 -8.88
CA THR A 537 6.35 -34.78 -9.22
C THR A 537 7.34 -35.57 -8.34
N VAL A 538 7.01 -35.86 -7.09
CA VAL A 538 7.87 -36.65 -6.17
C VAL A 538 7.50 -38.13 -6.16
N HIS A 539 6.34 -38.49 -6.70
CA HIS A 539 5.73 -39.81 -6.53
C HIS A 539 6.46 -40.93 -7.26
N GLY A 540 7.07 -40.67 -8.42
CA GLY A 540 7.74 -41.71 -9.20
C GLY A 540 8.90 -42.38 -8.44
N ALA A 541 9.76 -41.57 -7.83
CA ALA A 541 10.89 -42.07 -7.08
C ALA A 541 10.49 -42.68 -5.72
N VAL A 542 9.47 -42.13 -5.05
CA VAL A 542 8.92 -42.70 -3.81
C VAL A 542 8.33 -44.09 -4.06
N HIS A 543 7.59 -44.27 -5.17
CA HIS A 543 7.09 -45.57 -5.58
C HIS A 543 8.22 -46.54 -5.93
N TYR A 544 9.31 -46.08 -6.54
CA TYR A 544 10.46 -46.92 -6.80
C TYR A 544 11.12 -47.42 -5.50
N ASP A 545 11.36 -46.52 -4.54
CA ASP A 545 11.91 -46.88 -3.23
C ASP A 545 10.96 -47.82 -2.44
N LEU A 546 9.63 -47.64 -2.55
CA LEU A 546 8.64 -48.58 -2.00
C LEU A 546 8.72 -49.96 -2.65
N ALA A 547 8.89 -50.03 -3.97
CA ALA A 547 9.04 -51.30 -4.66
C ALA A 547 10.27 -52.08 -4.17
N ARG A 548 11.40 -51.39 -4.00
CA ARG A 548 12.62 -51.96 -3.39
C ARG A 548 12.38 -52.43 -1.96
N ALA A 549 11.75 -51.59 -1.13
CA ALA A 549 11.45 -51.90 0.26
C ALA A 549 10.58 -53.17 0.41
N HIS A 550 9.50 -53.27 -0.37
CA HIS A 550 8.62 -54.43 -0.37
C HIS A 550 9.31 -55.69 -0.90
N THR A 551 10.16 -55.57 -1.92
CA THR A 551 10.89 -56.72 -2.48
C THR A 551 11.89 -57.30 -1.46
N ARG A 552 12.74 -56.44 -0.86
CA ARG A 552 13.66 -56.86 0.22
C ARG A 552 12.90 -57.47 1.41
N ARG A 553 11.68 -56.96 1.68
CA ARG A 553 10.86 -57.44 2.80
C ARG A 553 10.27 -58.82 2.53
N ALA A 554 9.85 -59.08 1.30
CA ALA A 554 9.42 -60.41 0.86
C ALA A 554 10.56 -61.42 1.01
N GLU A 555 11.77 -61.09 0.52
CA GLU A 555 12.94 -61.97 0.64
C GLU A 555 13.30 -62.32 2.08
N GLN A 556 13.19 -61.36 3.01
CA GLN A 556 13.49 -61.61 4.42
C GLN A 556 12.46 -62.50 5.11
N ARG A 557 11.21 -62.49 4.63
CA ARG A 557 10.10 -63.26 5.21
C ARG A 557 9.95 -64.65 4.58
N ALA A 558 10.38 -64.83 3.34
CA ALA A 558 10.33 -66.11 2.60
C ALA A 558 10.93 -67.34 3.34
N PRO A 559 11.97 -67.24 4.19
CA PRO A 559 12.54 -68.38 4.91
C PRO A 559 11.70 -68.85 6.12
N GLU A 560 10.77 -68.04 6.62
CA GLU A 560 9.92 -68.40 7.75
C GLU A 560 8.78 -69.30 7.24
N GLU A 561 8.98 -70.63 7.28
CA GLU A 561 8.07 -71.65 6.77
C GLU A 561 6.58 -71.35 7.07
N GLY A 562 5.85 -70.89 6.05
CA GLY A 562 4.40 -70.72 6.08
C GLY A 562 3.87 -69.29 6.09
N VAL A 563 4.72 -68.27 6.05
CA VAL A 563 4.27 -66.88 5.81
C VAL A 563 4.06 -66.66 4.32
N ASP A 564 2.83 -66.31 3.92
CA ASP A 564 2.48 -65.95 2.55
C ASP A 564 3.06 -64.55 2.23
N ASP A 565 4.18 -64.52 1.52
CA ASP A 565 4.91 -63.31 1.09
C ASP A 565 4.32 -62.67 -0.18
N SER A 566 3.27 -63.28 -0.77
CA SER A 566 2.64 -62.81 -2.01
C SER A 566 2.15 -61.36 -1.92
N CYS A 567 1.72 -60.90 -0.74
CA CYS A 567 1.28 -59.52 -0.52
C CYS A 567 2.40 -58.49 -0.73
N ASP A 568 3.62 -58.81 -0.29
CA ASP A 568 4.78 -57.92 -0.46
C ASP A 568 5.26 -57.90 -1.91
N VAL A 569 5.27 -59.05 -2.58
CA VAL A 569 5.60 -59.15 -4.02
C VAL A 569 4.58 -58.39 -4.87
N GLU A 570 3.28 -58.55 -4.60
CA GLU A 570 2.22 -57.82 -5.30
C GLU A 570 2.33 -56.31 -5.09
N ALA A 571 2.56 -55.86 -3.85
CA ALA A 571 2.77 -54.45 -3.53
C ALA A 571 4.01 -53.87 -4.23
N ALA A 572 5.10 -54.63 -4.29
CA ALA A 572 6.32 -54.22 -4.99
C ALA A 572 6.07 -53.99 -6.48
N LEU A 573 5.40 -54.93 -7.15
CA LEU A 573 5.07 -54.84 -8.58
C LEU A 573 4.10 -53.67 -8.88
N ASP A 574 3.11 -53.46 -8.01
CA ASP A 574 2.17 -52.34 -8.12
C ASP A 574 2.88 -50.99 -7.99
N HIS A 575 3.79 -50.86 -7.04
CA HIS A 575 4.57 -49.65 -6.86
C HIS A 575 5.55 -49.43 -8.01
N LEU A 576 6.22 -50.47 -8.49
CA LEU A 576 7.12 -50.36 -9.64
C LEU A 576 6.38 -49.92 -10.92
N GLN A 577 5.18 -50.47 -11.17
CA GLN A 577 4.33 -50.03 -12.28
C GLN A 577 3.97 -48.54 -12.17
N LYS A 578 3.56 -48.09 -10.98
CA LYS A 578 3.24 -46.67 -10.74
C LYS A 578 4.45 -45.76 -10.96
N ALA A 579 5.63 -46.18 -10.50
CA ALA A 579 6.88 -45.44 -10.71
C ALA A 579 7.16 -45.23 -12.21
N VAL A 580 7.03 -46.29 -13.01
CA VAL A 580 7.17 -46.25 -14.48
C VAL A 580 6.14 -45.32 -15.11
N ASP A 581 4.86 -45.49 -14.76
CA ASP A 581 3.77 -44.70 -15.36
C ASP A 581 3.92 -43.21 -15.09
N ILE A 582 4.33 -42.84 -13.87
CA ILE A 582 4.62 -41.46 -13.50
C ILE A 582 5.81 -40.92 -14.30
N ALA A 583 6.90 -41.67 -14.39
CA ALA A 583 8.09 -41.22 -15.11
C ALA A 583 7.83 -41.01 -16.61
N LEU A 584 7.08 -41.93 -17.23
CA LEU A 584 6.65 -41.81 -18.63
C LEU A 584 5.72 -40.61 -18.85
N ARG A 585 4.78 -40.37 -17.93
CA ARG A 585 3.83 -39.25 -18.01
C ARG A 585 4.52 -37.89 -17.86
N LEU A 586 5.53 -37.78 -17.00
CA LEU A 586 6.25 -36.53 -16.76
C LEU A 586 7.37 -36.28 -17.78
N GLY A 587 7.67 -37.23 -18.67
CA GLY A 587 8.77 -37.12 -19.63
C GLY A 587 10.16 -37.03 -18.98
N GLY A 588 10.27 -37.46 -17.71
CA GLY A 588 11.53 -37.44 -16.98
C GLY A 588 12.45 -38.57 -17.40
N PRO A 589 13.78 -38.46 -17.17
CA PRO A 589 14.70 -39.54 -17.40
C PRO A 589 14.38 -40.71 -16.45
N PHE A 590 13.78 -41.78 -16.99
CA PHE A 590 13.62 -43.05 -16.29
C PHE A 590 14.72 -44.00 -16.76
N SER A 591 15.61 -44.40 -15.85
CA SER A 591 16.69 -45.33 -16.18
C SER A 591 16.16 -46.76 -16.18
N TRP A 592 15.77 -47.26 -17.35
CA TRP A 592 15.42 -48.67 -17.52
C TRP A 592 16.57 -49.61 -17.16
N ASP A 593 17.81 -49.16 -17.36
CA ASP A 593 18.99 -49.90 -16.93
C ASP A 593 19.00 -50.02 -15.40
N ALA A 594 18.72 -48.94 -14.66
CA ALA A 594 18.63 -48.98 -13.21
C ALA A 594 17.60 -50.04 -12.75
N VAL A 595 16.38 -50.03 -13.28
CA VAL A 595 15.35 -51.02 -12.92
C VAL A 595 15.79 -52.46 -13.19
N LYS A 596 16.46 -52.70 -14.32
CA LYS A 596 16.89 -54.04 -14.73
C LYS A 596 18.09 -54.54 -13.93
N THR A 597 19.00 -53.65 -13.57
CA THR A 597 20.24 -54.01 -12.88
C THR A 597 20.16 -53.85 -11.36
N ASP A 598 19.10 -53.24 -10.83
CA ASP A 598 18.90 -53.08 -9.38
C ASP A 598 18.86 -54.46 -8.72
N PRO A 599 19.80 -54.76 -7.79
CA PRO A 599 19.84 -56.04 -7.09
C PRO A 599 18.59 -56.25 -6.23
N ASP A 600 17.95 -55.19 -5.74
CA ASP A 600 16.78 -55.31 -4.87
C ASP A 600 15.52 -55.71 -5.61
N LEU A 601 15.53 -55.59 -6.94
CA LEU A 601 14.43 -56.02 -7.80
C LEU A 601 14.72 -57.37 -8.46
N GLU A 602 15.88 -57.98 -8.20
CA GLU A 602 16.23 -59.32 -8.70
C GLU A 602 15.16 -60.39 -8.40
N PRO A 603 14.56 -60.43 -7.20
CA PRO A 603 13.52 -61.41 -6.87
C PRO A 603 12.27 -61.31 -7.73
N LEU A 604 12.00 -60.13 -8.30
CA LEU A 604 10.85 -59.91 -9.16
C LEU A 604 11.10 -60.36 -10.61
N ARG A 605 12.34 -60.65 -11.01
CA ARG A 605 12.71 -60.84 -12.43
C ARG A 605 12.03 -62.02 -13.11
N ASP A 606 11.64 -63.05 -12.34
CA ASP A 606 10.91 -64.20 -12.84
C ASP A 606 9.39 -63.98 -12.89
N ASP A 607 8.89 -62.89 -12.30
CA ASP A 607 7.46 -62.57 -12.29
C ASP A 607 6.99 -62.09 -13.70
N PRO A 608 5.89 -62.67 -14.25
CA PRO A 608 5.37 -62.28 -15.55
C PRO A 608 5.02 -60.79 -15.68
N ARG A 609 4.60 -60.13 -14.59
CA ARG A 609 4.27 -58.69 -14.57
C ARG A 609 5.53 -57.84 -14.65
N TYR A 610 6.59 -58.21 -13.93
CA TYR A 610 7.89 -57.54 -14.05
C TYR A 610 8.44 -57.67 -15.48
N LEU A 611 8.44 -58.89 -16.02
CA LEU A 611 8.87 -59.15 -17.40
C LEU A 611 8.06 -58.33 -18.41
N ALA A 612 6.74 -58.23 -18.24
CA ALA A 612 5.89 -57.41 -19.09
C ALA A 612 6.24 -55.90 -18.99
N LEU A 613 6.61 -55.42 -17.80
CA LEU A 613 6.98 -54.03 -17.55
C LEU A 613 8.28 -53.64 -18.25
N VAL A 614 9.30 -54.50 -18.21
CA VAL A 614 10.65 -54.20 -18.77
C VAL A 614 10.83 -54.61 -20.23
N ARG A 615 9.89 -55.39 -20.82
CA ARG A 615 10.04 -55.95 -22.17
C ARG A 615 10.10 -54.87 -23.25
N GLY A 616 11.18 -54.90 -24.04
CA GLY A 616 11.36 -54.01 -25.19
C GLY A 616 11.67 -52.56 -24.82
N ARG A 617 12.04 -52.32 -23.56
CA ARG A 617 12.51 -51.04 -23.03
C ARG A 617 14.01 -51.05 -22.83
#